data_AF-A0A925WJ01-F1
#
_entry.id   AF-A0A925WJ01-F1
#
_cell.length_a   1.000
_cell.length_b   1.000
_cell.length_c   1.000
_cell.angle_alpha   90.00
_cell.angle_beta   90.00
_cell.angle_gamma   90.00
#
_symmetry.space_group_name_H-M   'P 1'
#
loop_
_entity.id
_entity.type
_entity.pdbx_description
1 polymer ?
#
loop_
_entity_poly.entity_id
_entity_poly.type
_entity_poly.pdbx_seq_one_letter_code
_entity_poly.pdbx_strand_id
1 'polypeptide(L)'
;GYVLGTGNIANARFIYNNMTDGLRWTQVWYYNNQEVTRFEATWSLTEGEASANGSREIALESGNGLPPGRYRLALYIENELSALSDFTIAGATEAAYPRVFSETRFVIADTPTEALSARPVTTFTSTVERLYAVFKWEQLANGTLWRMRWSVDGTVFFDELVPWDNPQSGDNYLTELTGPNGVPDGTYRVELLIDNIVLQAAEIEIGIGQLAIDPFTRAEGVQLTGQVVDADTRAGIADLTVIIISDQFSVEDYTAQLDQVYALATTDRNGRFQVDRPLQFDAPYSLLIAADGYLPIPADGVEVTATTPNPLVMTIYLTRG
;
A
#
# COMPACT_ATOMS: atom_id res chain seq x y z
N GLY A 1 -5.23 5.29 -13.22
CA GLY A 1 -6.29 5.32 -14.24
C GLY A 1 -7.61 5.57 -13.55
N TYR A 2 -8.73 5.26 -14.18
CA TYR A 2 -10.07 5.39 -13.60
C TYR A 2 -10.77 4.04 -13.70
N VAL A 3 -11.41 3.61 -12.62
CA VAL A 3 -12.27 2.41 -12.64
C VAL A 3 -13.70 2.85 -12.35
N LEU A 4 -14.62 2.49 -13.23
CA LEU A 4 -16.05 2.79 -13.13
C LEU A 4 -16.83 1.50 -12.94
N GLY A 5 -17.93 1.57 -12.19
CA GLY A 5 -18.87 0.45 -12.08
C GLY A 5 -19.59 0.21 -13.39
N THR A 6 -20.09 -1.02 -13.58
CA THR A 6 -20.95 -1.32 -14.70
C THR A 6 -22.24 -0.49 -14.63
N GLY A 7 -22.61 0.08 -15.76
CA GLY A 7 -23.78 0.92 -15.90
C GLY A 7 -24.05 1.20 -17.37
N ASN A 8 -25.03 2.05 -17.64
CA ASN A 8 -25.45 2.34 -19.01
C ASN A 8 -24.72 3.55 -19.62
N ILE A 9 -24.04 4.34 -18.78
CA ILE A 9 -23.50 5.64 -19.16
C ILE A 9 -22.09 5.79 -18.57
N ALA A 10 -21.12 6.16 -19.41
CA ALA A 10 -19.82 6.66 -18.98
C ALA A 10 -19.72 8.14 -19.34
N ASN A 11 -19.64 9.01 -18.32
CA ASN A 11 -19.51 10.45 -18.50
C ASN A 11 -18.04 10.86 -18.53
N ALA A 12 -17.69 11.78 -19.42
CA ALA A 12 -16.39 12.44 -19.44
C ALA A 12 -16.58 13.96 -19.45
N ARG A 13 -15.83 14.64 -18.59
CA ARG A 13 -15.73 16.10 -18.56
C ARG A 13 -14.33 16.51 -18.99
N PHE A 14 -14.24 17.45 -19.92
CA PHE A 14 -12.95 18.00 -20.36
C PHE A 14 -12.96 19.53 -20.32
N ILE A 15 -11.77 20.09 -20.10
CA ILE A 15 -11.53 21.53 -20.19
C ILE A 15 -11.03 21.83 -21.60
N TYR A 16 -11.57 22.88 -22.21
CA TYR A 16 -11.13 23.36 -23.52
C TYR A 16 -10.61 24.78 -23.43
N ASN A 17 -9.63 25.11 -24.29
CA ASN A 17 -9.07 26.44 -24.40
C ASN A 17 -8.93 26.84 -25.88
N ASN A 18 -9.20 28.10 -26.18
CA ASN A 18 -9.14 28.70 -27.53
C ASN A 18 -9.94 27.94 -28.60
N MET A 19 -11.04 27.28 -28.22
CA MET A 19 -11.96 26.65 -29.15
C MET A 19 -12.86 27.71 -29.79
N THR A 20 -12.57 28.07 -31.04
CA THR A 20 -13.35 29.03 -31.82
C THR A 20 -14.48 28.36 -32.58
N ASP A 21 -15.54 29.13 -32.84
CA ASP A 21 -16.68 28.70 -33.66
C ASP A 21 -16.21 28.20 -35.04
N GLY A 22 -16.73 27.04 -35.47
CA GLY A 22 -16.40 26.42 -36.75
C GLY A 22 -15.23 25.42 -36.75
N LEU A 23 -14.44 25.33 -35.68
CA LEU A 23 -13.35 24.32 -35.58
C LEU A 23 -13.90 22.90 -35.67
N ARG A 24 -13.30 22.03 -36.48
CA ARG A 24 -13.69 20.61 -36.48
C ARG A 24 -13.15 19.93 -35.23
N TRP A 25 -14.01 19.19 -34.56
CA TRP A 25 -13.61 18.33 -33.47
C TRP A 25 -14.29 16.96 -33.57
N THR A 26 -13.60 15.97 -33.04
CA THR A 26 -14.05 14.58 -33.07
C THR A 26 -13.87 13.97 -31.69
N GLN A 27 -14.88 13.25 -31.21
CA GLN A 27 -14.72 12.29 -30.12
C GLN A 27 -14.78 10.87 -30.68
N VAL A 28 -13.87 10.02 -30.22
CA VAL A 28 -13.86 8.59 -30.55
C VAL A 28 -13.76 7.80 -29.26
N TRP A 29 -14.72 6.90 -29.07
CA TRP A 29 -14.75 5.95 -27.97
C TRP A 29 -14.27 4.60 -28.48
N TYR A 30 -13.37 3.98 -27.72
CA TYR A 30 -12.88 2.64 -27.97
C TYR A 30 -13.24 1.71 -26.82
N TYR A 31 -13.56 0.46 -27.14
CA TYR A 31 -13.68 -0.65 -26.21
C TYR A 31 -12.68 -1.74 -26.63
N ASN A 32 -11.80 -2.15 -25.73
CA ASN A 32 -10.74 -3.14 -25.99
C ASN A 32 -9.97 -2.85 -27.30
N ASN A 33 -9.60 -1.59 -27.49
CA ASN A 33 -8.89 -1.05 -28.67
C ASN A 33 -9.67 -1.07 -30.00
N GLN A 34 -10.96 -1.40 -29.98
CA GLN A 34 -11.85 -1.28 -31.13
C GLN A 34 -12.72 -0.04 -31.02
N GLU A 35 -12.82 0.74 -32.09
CA GLU A 35 -13.72 1.89 -32.15
C GLU A 35 -15.18 1.42 -32.03
N VAL A 36 -15.90 1.95 -31.04
CA VAL A 36 -17.32 1.64 -30.82
C VAL A 36 -18.24 2.79 -31.21
N THR A 37 -17.77 4.02 -31.09
CA THR A 37 -18.54 5.21 -31.46
C THR A 37 -17.59 6.32 -31.86
N ARG A 38 -17.98 7.03 -32.92
CA ARG A 38 -17.33 8.24 -33.39
C ARG A 38 -18.39 9.31 -33.57
N PHE A 39 -18.10 10.49 -33.07
CA PHE A 39 -18.93 11.67 -33.29
C PHE A 39 -18.04 12.80 -33.78
N GLU A 40 -18.43 13.38 -34.92
CA GLU A 40 -17.73 14.45 -35.59
C GLU A 40 -18.66 15.65 -35.68
N ALA A 41 -18.15 16.82 -35.28
CA ALA A 41 -18.92 18.06 -35.32
C ALA A 41 -18.01 19.26 -35.55
N THR A 42 -18.61 20.37 -35.96
CA THR A 42 -17.97 21.67 -35.81
C THR A 42 -18.27 22.23 -34.43
N TRP A 43 -17.26 22.81 -33.80
CA TRP A 43 -17.40 23.48 -32.54
C TRP A 43 -18.35 24.64 -32.73
N SER A 44 -19.40 24.67 -31.92
CA SER A 44 -20.28 25.82 -31.80
C SER A 44 -20.28 26.27 -30.35
N LEU A 45 -20.08 27.56 -30.13
CA LEU A 45 -20.31 28.20 -28.84
C LEU A 45 -21.83 28.28 -28.67
N THR A 46 -22.39 27.49 -27.75
CA THR A 46 -23.83 27.53 -27.47
C THR A 46 -24.22 28.81 -26.71
N GLU A 47 -25.49 29.22 -26.75
CA GLU A 47 -26.02 30.31 -25.92
C GLU A 47 -25.73 30.01 -24.44
N GLY A 48 -24.76 30.72 -23.86
CA GLY A 48 -24.31 30.53 -22.46
C GLY A 48 -22.81 30.22 -22.32
N GLU A 49 -22.12 29.77 -23.37
CA GLU A 49 -20.66 29.61 -23.39
C GLU A 49 -20.00 30.94 -23.80
N ALA A 50 -19.76 31.82 -22.82
CA ALA A 50 -19.29 33.20 -23.06
C ALA A 50 -17.84 33.34 -23.58
N SER A 51 -17.13 32.24 -23.79
CA SER A 51 -15.68 32.25 -23.99
C SER A 51 -15.22 31.03 -24.80
N ALA A 52 -14.17 31.21 -25.61
CA ALA A 52 -13.44 30.13 -26.27
C ALA A 52 -12.73 29.17 -25.28
N ASN A 53 -12.87 29.40 -23.97
CA ASN A 53 -12.33 28.61 -22.87
C ASN A 53 -13.47 28.21 -21.93
N GLY A 54 -13.50 26.95 -21.50
CA GLY A 54 -14.57 26.43 -20.65
C GLY A 54 -14.44 24.93 -20.37
N SER A 55 -15.55 24.31 -19.99
CA SER A 55 -15.62 22.85 -19.80
C SER A 55 -16.84 22.28 -20.50
N ARG A 56 -16.71 21.10 -21.10
CA ARG A 56 -17.81 20.38 -21.76
C ARG A 56 -17.91 18.96 -21.21
N GLU A 57 -19.13 18.46 -21.14
CA GLU A 57 -19.44 17.08 -20.76
C GLU A 57 -19.94 16.31 -21.99
N ILE A 58 -19.48 15.07 -22.12
CA ILE A 58 -19.89 14.13 -23.15
C ILE A 58 -20.10 12.77 -22.50
N ALA A 59 -20.88 11.92 -23.15
CA ALA A 59 -21.19 10.59 -22.64
C ALA A 59 -21.07 9.51 -23.72
N LEU A 60 -20.70 8.31 -23.28
CA LEU A 60 -20.92 7.07 -24.00
C LEU A 60 -22.12 6.36 -23.35
N GLU A 61 -23.16 6.08 -24.12
CA GLU A 61 -24.38 5.44 -23.65
C GLU A 61 -24.63 4.11 -24.36
N SER A 62 -25.11 3.11 -23.61
CA SER A 62 -25.55 1.82 -24.14
C SER A 62 -26.84 1.37 -23.43
N GLY A 63 -27.89 1.11 -24.22
CA GLY A 63 -29.18 0.65 -23.69
C GLY A 63 -29.14 -0.73 -23.04
N ASN A 64 -28.12 -1.54 -23.35
CA ASN A 64 -27.90 -2.86 -22.76
C ASN A 64 -26.82 -2.87 -21.67
N GLY A 65 -26.36 -1.69 -21.24
CA GLY A 65 -25.20 -1.56 -20.37
C GLY A 65 -23.88 -1.53 -21.15
N LEU A 66 -22.88 -0.89 -20.57
CA LEU A 66 -21.51 -0.89 -21.06
C LEU A 66 -20.83 -2.18 -20.58
N PRO A 67 -20.31 -3.03 -21.49
CA PRO A 67 -19.59 -4.24 -21.12
C PRO A 67 -18.37 -3.92 -20.23
N PRO A 68 -18.03 -4.77 -19.25
CA PRO A 68 -16.77 -4.62 -18.53
C PRO A 68 -15.57 -4.75 -19.46
N GLY A 69 -14.49 -4.03 -19.17
CA GLY A 69 -13.25 -4.05 -19.94
C GLY A 69 -12.60 -2.69 -20.04
N ARG A 70 -11.64 -2.55 -20.95
CA ARG A 70 -10.88 -1.31 -21.13
C ARG A 70 -11.55 -0.40 -22.14
N TYR A 71 -11.64 0.86 -21.79
CA TYR A 71 -12.17 1.93 -22.62
C TYR A 71 -11.17 3.05 -22.79
N ARG A 72 -11.30 3.74 -23.92
CA ARG A 72 -10.50 4.91 -24.25
C ARG A 72 -11.37 5.96 -24.91
N LEU A 73 -11.25 7.20 -24.45
CA LEU A 73 -11.77 8.39 -25.11
C LEU A 73 -10.61 9.11 -25.79
N ALA A 74 -10.69 9.31 -27.09
CA ALA A 74 -9.79 10.18 -27.85
C ALA A 74 -10.56 11.39 -28.36
N LEU A 75 -10.03 12.58 -28.12
CA LEU A 75 -10.54 13.85 -28.63
C LEU A 75 -9.57 14.41 -29.65
N TYR A 76 -10.09 14.80 -30.82
CA TYR A 76 -9.32 15.38 -31.91
C TYR A 76 -9.81 16.79 -32.21
N ILE A 77 -8.89 17.65 -32.65
CA ILE A 77 -9.17 18.97 -33.21
C ILE A 77 -8.50 19.01 -34.59
N GLU A 78 -9.26 19.33 -35.65
CA GLU A 78 -8.78 19.32 -37.04
C GLU A 78 -8.00 18.02 -37.40
N ASN A 79 -8.52 16.88 -36.96
CA ASN A 79 -7.94 15.54 -37.11
C ASN A 79 -6.61 15.28 -36.38
N GLU A 80 -6.14 16.21 -35.55
CA GLU A 80 -4.99 16.02 -34.67
C GLU A 80 -5.46 15.57 -33.28
N LEU A 81 -4.81 14.55 -32.70
CA LEU A 81 -5.15 14.07 -31.35
C LEU A 81 -4.83 15.17 -30.32
N SER A 82 -5.87 15.72 -29.70
CA SER A 82 -5.75 16.79 -28.72
C SER A 82 -5.77 16.29 -27.29
N ALA A 83 -6.55 15.24 -26.99
CA ALA A 83 -6.60 14.66 -25.65
C ALA A 83 -6.94 13.16 -25.70
N LEU A 84 -6.51 12.45 -24.68
CA LEU A 84 -6.72 11.01 -24.53
C LEU A 84 -7.01 10.69 -23.06
N SER A 85 -7.97 9.80 -22.81
CA SER A 85 -8.26 9.27 -21.48
C SER A 85 -8.54 7.79 -21.55
N ASP A 86 -7.88 7.02 -20.69
CA ASP A 86 -8.09 5.59 -20.50
C ASP A 86 -8.84 5.32 -19.20
N PHE A 87 -9.78 4.37 -19.23
CA PHE A 87 -10.52 3.93 -18.05
C PHE A 87 -10.95 2.47 -18.18
N THR A 88 -11.22 1.84 -17.05
CA THR A 88 -11.72 0.47 -16.96
C THR A 88 -13.15 0.50 -16.44
N ILE A 89 -14.05 -0.24 -17.08
CA ILE A 89 -15.37 -0.57 -16.50
C ILE A 89 -15.26 -1.95 -15.87
N ALA A 90 -15.50 -2.06 -14.58
CA ALA A 90 -15.50 -3.32 -13.85
C ALA A 90 -16.34 -3.19 -12.57
N GLY A 91 -16.88 -4.31 -12.07
CA GLY A 91 -17.58 -4.34 -10.80
C GLY A 91 -18.98 -3.72 -10.80
N ALA A 92 -19.77 -3.97 -9.76
CA ALA A 92 -21.06 -3.32 -9.63
C ALA A 92 -20.92 -1.83 -9.33
N THR A 93 -21.87 -1.02 -9.81
CA THR A 93 -21.94 0.39 -9.43
C THR A 93 -22.31 0.54 -7.95
N GLU A 94 -21.38 1.06 -7.16
CA GLU A 94 -21.59 1.37 -5.73
C GLU A 94 -20.94 2.72 -5.39
N ALA A 95 -21.68 3.55 -4.65
CA ALA A 95 -21.29 4.87 -4.11
C ALA A 95 -20.13 5.58 -4.84
N ALA A 96 -18.91 5.49 -4.31
CA ALA A 96 -17.73 6.22 -4.76
C ALA A 96 -16.74 5.38 -5.59
N TYR A 97 -16.80 4.04 -5.49
CA TYR A 97 -15.89 3.12 -6.16
C TYR A 97 -16.64 1.88 -6.62
N PRO A 98 -16.33 1.34 -7.80
CA PRO A 98 -16.90 0.07 -8.23
C PRO A 98 -16.55 -1.05 -7.26
N ARG A 99 -17.55 -1.87 -6.93
CA ARG A 99 -17.31 -3.10 -6.19
C ARG A 99 -16.87 -4.18 -7.17
N VAL A 100 -15.56 -4.28 -7.38
CA VAL A 100 -14.97 -5.35 -8.21
C VAL A 100 -14.64 -6.55 -7.35
N PHE A 101 -13.97 -6.31 -6.22
CA PHE A 101 -13.61 -7.33 -5.25
C PHE A 101 -14.41 -7.12 -3.96
N SER A 102 -14.78 -8.19 -3.29
CA SER A 102 -15.54 -8.13 -2.04
C SER A 102 -15.24 -9.32 -1.15
N GLU A 103 -15.63 -9.21 0.12
CA GLU A 103 -15.46 -10.27 1.12
C GLU A 103 -14.02 -10.80 1.23
N THR A 104 -13.04 -9.93 0.98
CA THR A 104 -11.62 -10.23 1.19
C THR A 104 -11.39 -10.50 2.66
N ARG A 105 -10.85 -11.68 2.96
CA ARG A 105 -10.59 -12.14 4.32
C ARG A 105 -9.35 -13.01 4.35
N PHE A 106 -8.70 -13.01 5.51
CA PHE A 106 -7.70 -14.00 5.84
C PHE A 106 -8.33 -15.20 6.54
N VAL A 107 -7.83 -16.38 6.24
CA VAL A 107 -8.19 -17.63 6.90
C VAL A 107 -6.94 -18.48 7.11
N ILE A 108 -6.94 -19.26 8.19
CA ILE A 108 -5.90 -20.25 8.48
C ILE A 108 -6.56 -21.62 8.38
N ALA A 109 -5.96 -22.50 7.58
CA ALA A 109 -6.45 -23.85 7.33
C ALA A 109 -5.30 -24.76 6.90
N ASP A 110 -5.49 -26.07 7.02
CA ASP A 110 -4.47 -27.03 6.59
C ASP A 110 -4.54 -27.27 5.08
N THR A 111 -5.72 -27.08 4.48
CA THR A 111 -5.94 -27.32 3.05
C THR A 111 -6.68 -26.18 2.33
N PRO A 112 -6.48 -26.02 1.01
CA PRO A 112 -7.23 -25.06 0.19
C PRO A 112 -8.75 -25.22 0.29
N THR A 113 -9.25 -26.46 0.33
CA THR A 113 -10.68 -26.75 0.41
C THR A 113 -11.29 -26.27 1.73
N GLU A 114 -10.58 -26.48 2.84
CA GLU A 114 -11.03 -26.01 4.15
C GLU A 114 -11.03 -24.48 4.22
N ALA A 115 -10.00 -23.84 3.65
CA ALA A 115 -9.87 -22.38 3.61
C ALA A 115 -11.12 -21.68 3.04
N LEU A 116 -11.76 -22.26 2.02
CA LEU A 116 -12.95 -21.66 1.41
C LEU A 116 -14.12 -21.48 2.38
N SER A 117 -14.23 -22.36 3.37
CA SER A 117 -15.31 -22.36 4.38
C SER A 117 -14.86 -21.95 5.79
N ALA A 118 -13.55 -21.72 5.96
CA ALA A 118 -12.97 -21.33 7.23
C ALA A 118 -13.46 -19.94 7.67
N ARG A 119 -13.48 -19.74 8.99
CA ARG A 119 -13.87 -18.45 9.58
C ARG A 119 -12.79 -17.41 9.32
N PRO A 120 -13.16 -16.18 8.94
CA PRO A 120 -12.22 -15.08 8.87
C PRO A 120 -11.44 -14.93 10.17
N VAL A 121 -10.15 -14.65 10.06
CA VAL A 121 -9.27 -14.26 11.17
C VAL A 121 -8.61 -12.93 10.85
N THR A 122 -8.43 -12.10 11.87
CA THR A 122 -7.73 -10.81 11.78
C THR A 122 -6.50 -10.74 12.68
N THR A 123 -6.36 -11.70 13.59
CA THR A 123 -5.24 -11.84 14.52
C THR A 123 -5.04 -13.33 14.80
N PHE A 124 -3.79 -13.79 14.89
CA PHE A 124 -3.49 -15.17 15.27
C PHE A 124 -2.14 -15.26 15.99
N THR A 125 -2.13 -15.75 17.22
CA THR A 125 -0.98 -15.62 18.14
C THR A 125 0.02 -16.77 18.12
N SER A 126 -0.31 -17.86 17.43
CA SER A 126 0.56 -19.03 17.28
C SER A 126 1.16 -19.09 15.88
N THR A 127 2.21 -19.89 15.71
CA THR A 127 2.82 -20.15 14.40
C THR A 127 1.77 -20.57 13.37
N VAL A 128 1.77 -19.90 12.21
CA VAL A 128 0.88 -20.19 11.09
C VAL A 128 1.66 -20.94 10.03
N GLU A 129 1.27 -22.16 9.69
CA GLU A 129 1.94 -22.89 8.60
C GLU A 129 1.48 -22.39 7.22
N ARG A 130 0.19 -22.07 7.09
CA ARG A 130 -0.45 -21.65 5.84
C ARG A 130 -1.46 -20.54 6.14
N LEU A 131 -1.23 -19.40 5.51
CA LEU A 131 -2.16 -18.28 5.51
C LEU A 131 -2.82 -18.21 4.14
N TYR A 132 -4.15 -18.11 4.11
CA TYR A 132 -4.87 -17.90 2.87
C TYR A 132 -5.56 -16.54 2.87
N ALA A 133 -5.54 -15.84 1.73
CA ALA A 133 -6.48 -14.77 1.46
C ALA A 133 -7.56 -15.27 0.49
N VAL A 134 -8.83 -15.05 0.85
CA VAL A 134 -10.00 -15.44 0.07
C VAL A 134 -10.82 -14.21 -0.26
N PHE A 135 -11.26 -14.06 -1.51
CA PHE A 135 -12.16 -12.98 -1.91
C PHE A 135 -13.12 -13.39 -3.03
N LYS A 136 -14.19 -12.60 -3.18
CA LYS A 136 -15.14 -12.67 -4.29
C LYS A 136 -14.80 -11.62 -5.33
N TRP A 137 -15.20 -11.85 -6.57
CA TRP A 137 -15.09 -10.87 -7.64
C TRP A 137 -16.37 -10.81 -8.47
N GLU A 138 -16.65 -9.63 -9.02
CA GLU A 138 -17.80 -9.44 -9.90
C GLU A 138 -17.46 -8.54 -11.09
N GLN A 139 -18.01 -8.91 -12.25
CA GLN A 139 -17.97 -8.11 -13.47
C GLN A 139 -16.57 -7.64 -13.88
N LEU A 140 -15.57 -8.52 -13.77
CA LEU A 140 -14.20 -8.30 -14.21
C LEU A 140 -13.94 -9.01 -15.53
N ALA A 141 -13.82 -8.26 -16.64
CA ALA A 141 -13.64 -8.87 -17.95
C ALA A 141 -12.29 -9.58 -18.09
N ASN A 142 -12.29 -10.70 -18.83
CA ASN A 142 -11.07 -11.42 -19.18
C ASN A 142 -10.11 -10.49 -19.96
N GLY A 143 -8.83 -10.54 -19.61
CA GLY A 143 -7.77 -9.68 -20.14
C GLY A 143 -7.63 -8.33 -19.41
N THR A 144 -8.54 -7.98 -18.50
CA THR A 144 -8.41 -6.76 -17.68
C THR A 144 -7.19 -6.91 -16.77
N LEU A 145 -6.27 -5.94 -16.83
CA LEU A 145 -5.09 -5.96 -15.95
C LEU A 145 -5.52 -5.64 -14.52
N TRP A 146 -5.15 -6.50 -13.60
CA TRP A 146 -5.33 -6.31 -12.17
C TRP A 146 -4.02 -6.60 -11.45
N ARG A 147 -3.84 -6.00 -10.29
CA ARG A 147 -2.67 -6.18 -9.45
C ARG A 147 -3.05 -6.76 -8.10
N MET A 148 -2.33 -7.78 -7.69
CA MET A 148 -2.32 -8.25 -6.31
C MET A 148 -1.00 -7.85 -5.67
N ARG A 149 -1.08 -7.19 -4.52
CA ARG A 149 0.07 -6.80 -3.73
C ARG A 149 -0.03 -7.37 -2.33
N TRP A 150 1.05 -7.99 -1.88
CA TRP A 150 1.23 -8.39 -0.49
C TRP A 150 2.35 -7.60 0.16
N SER A 151 2.09 -7.20 1.40
CA SER A 151 3.08 -6.58 2.27
C SER A 151 3.06 -7.20 3.65
N VAL A 152 4.20 -7.19 4.32
CA VAL A 152 4.35 -7.46 5.74
C VAL A 152 4.95 -6.22 6.39
N ASP A 153 4.33 -5.70 7.45
CA ASP A 153 4.76 -4.48 8.17
C ASP A 153 5.03 -3.29 7.23
N GLY A 154 4.16 -3.13 6.24
CA GLY A 154 4.27 -2.08 5.22
C GLY A 154 5.32 -2.32 4.12
N THR A 155 6.15 -3.36 4.25
CA THR A 155 7.13 -3.74 3.22
C THR A 155 6.51 -4.69 2.21
N VAL A 156 6.45 -4.27 0.95
CA VAL A 156 5.92 -5.09 -0.16
C VAL A 156 6.91 -6.20 -0.51
N PHE A 157 6.45 -7.45 -0.45
CA PHE A 157 7.25 -8.62 -0.83
C PHE A 157 6.70 -9.35 -2.08
N PHE A 158 5.47 -9.04 -2.48
CA PHE A 158 4.86 -9.54 -3.71
C PHE A 158 4.03 -8.44 -4.35
N ASP A 159 4.22 -8.20 -5.64
CA ASP A 159 3.45 -7.25 -6.44
C ASP A 159 3.39 -7.79 -7.88
N GLU A 160 2.25 -8.38 -8.26
CA GLU A 160 2.04 -8.90 -9.60
C GLU A 160 0.93 -8.16 -10.31
N LEU A 161 1.20 -7.73 -11.54
CA LEU A 161 0.24 -7.16 -12.47
C LEU A 161 0.03 -8.13 -13.64
N VAL A 162 -1.14 -8.77 -13.68
CA VAL A 162 -1.45 -9.82 -14.67
C VAL A 162 -2.83 -9.59 -15.30
N PRO A 163 -3.09 -10.13 -16.50
CA PRO A 163 -4.45 -10.12 -17.06
C PRO A 163 -5.35 -11.06 -16.27
N TRP A 164 -6.60 -10.65 -16.06
CA TRP A 164 -7.65 -11.51 -15.49
C TRP A 164 -7.97 -12.64 -16.47
N ASP A 165 -7.82 -13.89 -16.05
CA ASP A 165 -8.03 -15.09 -16.88
C ASP A 165 -9.17 -15.99 -16.37
N ASN A 166 -9.86 -15.56 -15.32
CA ASN A 166 -10.94 -16.28 -14.66
C ASN A 166 -12.32 -15.87 -15.23
N PRO A 167 -13.42 -16.56 -14.86
CA PRO A 167 -14.77 -16.12 -15.20
C PRO A 167 -15.03 -14.66 -14.80
N GLN A 168 -15.99 -14.01 -15.46
CA GLN A 168 -16.25 -12.59 -15.25
C GLN A 168 -16.75 -12.26 -13.83
N SER A 169 -17.45 -13.20 -13.19
CA SER A 169 -17.86 -13.12 -11.79
C SER A 169 -17.67 -14.48 -11.14
N GLY A 170 -17.41 -14.49 -9.85
CA GLY A 170 -17.28 -15.72 -9.09
C GLY A 170 -16.93 -15.47 -7.64
N ASP A 171 -16.82 -16.56 -6.91
CA ASP A 171 -16.46 -16.58 -5.51
C ASP A 171 -15.20 -17.43 -5.31
N ASN A 172 -14.64 -17.35 -4.10
CA ASN A 172 -13.58 -18.25 -3.65
C ASN A 172 -12.25 -18.11 -4.42
N TYR A 173 -11.90 -16.90 -4.86
CA TYR A 173 -10.52 -16.65 -5.31
C TYR A 173 -9.62 -16.86 -4.11
N LEU A 174 -8.67 -17.79 -4.24
CA LEU A 174 -7.86 -18.26 -3.13
C LEU A 174 -6.39 -18.02 -3.46
N THR A 175 -5.67 -17.47 -2.50
CA THR A 175 -4.22 -17.36 -2.54
C THR A 175 -3.64 -17.91 -1.27
N GLU A 176 -2.42 -18.44 -1.35
CA GLU A 176 -1.73 -19.09 -0.25
C GLU A 176 -0.38 -18.40 -0.02
N LEU A 177 -0.11 -18.08 1.24
CA LEU A 177 1.19 -17.70 1.74
C LEU A 177 1.70 -18.81 2.65
N THR A 178 2.92 -19.26 2.37
CA THR A 178 3.60 -20.35 3.05
C THR A 178 5.10 -20.06 3.08
N GLY A 179 5.79 -20.57 4.10
CA GLY A 179 7.23 -20.43 4.26
C GLY A 179 7.87 -21.73 4.79
N PRO A 180 9.20 -21.91 4.63
CA PRO A 180 9.91 -23.10 5.08
C PRO A 180 9.74 -23.40 6.59
N ASN A 181 9.55 -22.35 7.39
CA ASN A 181 9.37 -22.42 8.85
C ASN A 181 7.98 -21.92 9.28
N GLY A 182 7.00 -21.94 8.37
CA GLY A 182 5.73 -21.25 8.53
C GLY A 182 5.78 -19.80 8.04
N VAL A 183 4.64 -19.14 8.14
CA VAL A 183 4.46 -17.70 7.90
C VAL A 183 5.04 -16.96 9.12
N PRO A 184 6.03 -16.06 8.91
CA PRO A 184 6.61 -15.26 9.98
C PRO A 184 5.58 -14.40 10.73
N ASP A 185 5.96 -13.95 11.91
CA ASP A 185 5.21 -12.94 12.66
C ASP A 185 5.24 -11.59 11.91
N GLY A 186 4.14 -10.84 12.00
CA GLY A 186 4.02 -9.52 11.38
C GLY A 186 2.59 -9.17 10.97
N THR A 187 2.41 -7.94 10.48
CA THR A 187 1.16 -7.43 9.96
C THR A 187 1.10 -7.64 8.46
N TYR A 188 0.37 -8.67 8.03
CA TYR A 188 0.20 -9.01 6.63
C TYR A 188 -0.99 -8.28 6.04
N ARG A 189 -0.78 -7.71 4.87
CA ARG A 189 -1.83 -7.02 4.11
C ARG A 189 -1.84 -7.49 2.67
N VAL A 190 -3.04 -7.74 2.16
CA VAL A 190 -3.29 -7.96 0.74
C VAL A 190 -4.05 -6.77 0.17
N GLU A 191 -3.60 -6.23 -0.95
CA GLU A 191 -4.28 -5.17 -1.70
C GLU A 191 -4.63 -5.68 -3.10
N LEU A 192 -5.86 -5.43 -3.53
CA LEU A 192 -6.39 -5.78 -4.85
C LEU A 192 -6.63 -4.48 -5.63
N LEU A 193 -5.93 -4.31 -6.75
CA LEU A 193 -5.89 -3.07 -7.49
C LEU A 193 -6.28 -3.26 -8.96
N ILE A 194 -6.90 -2.23 -9.54
CA ILE A 194 -7.06 -2.05 -10.99
C ILE A 194 -6.65 -0.62 -11.32
N ASP A 195 -5.86 -0.42 -12.37
CA ASP A 195 -5.36 0.89 -12.79
C ASP A 195 -4.67 1.70 -11.66
N ASN A 196 -3.97 1.00 -10.75
CA ASN A 196 -3.33 1.50 -9.53
C ASN A 196 -4.28 2.04 -8.45
N ILE A 197 -5.59 1.82 -8.58
CA ILE A 197 -6.56 2.15 -7.54
C ILE A 197 -6.76 0.91 -6.67
N VAL A 198 -6.55 1.03 -5.35
CA VAL A 198 -6.91 -0.02 -4.38
C VAL A 198 -8.42 -0.10 -4.31
N LEU A 199 -8.98 -1.20 -4.78
CA LEU A 199 -10.44 -1.46 -4.75
C LEU A 199 -10.82 -2.30 -3.53
N GLN A 200 -9.87 -3.04 -2.98
CA GLN A 200 -10.05 -3.78 -1.73
C GLN A 200 -8.69 -3.97 -1.04
N ALA A 201 -8.67 -3.87 0.29
CA ALA A 201 -7.58 -4.41 1.11
C ALA A 201 -8.11 -5.19 2.34
N ALA A 202 -7.34 -6.18 2.79
CA ALA A 202 -7.54 -6.88 4.06
C ALA A 202 -6.20 -7.01 4.79
N GLU A 203 -6.26 -7.13 6.12
CA GLU A 203 -5.10 -7.19 7.00
C GLU A 203 -5.26 -8.29 8.06
N ILE A 204 -4.15 -8.92 8.45
CA ILE A 204 -4.07 -9.87 9.55
C ILE A 204 -2.76 -9.69 10.32
N GLU A 205 -2.84 -9.76 11.64
CA GLU A 205 -1.66 -9.84 12.52
C GLU A 205 -1.35 -11.31 12.83
N ILE A 206 -0.13 -11.76 12.50
CA ILE A 206 0.38 -13.09 12.84
C ILE A 206 1.44 -12.98 13.93
N GLY A 207 1.40 -13.93 14.85
CA GLY A 207 2.21 -13.93 16.05
C GLY A 207 1.53 -13.18 17.18
N ILE A 208 2.24 -13.06 18.30
CA ILE A 208 1.80 -12.19 19.39
C ILE A 208 1.66 -10.73 18.95
N GLY A 209 2.22 -10.38 17.78
CA GLY A 209 2.26 -9.02 17.30
C GLY A 209 3.08 -8.17 18.26
N GLN A 210 4.02 -7.41 17.72
CA GLN A 210 4.22 -6.11 18.34
C GLN A 210 2.84 -5.43 18.26
N LEU A 211 2.15 -5.27 19.40
CA LEU A 211 0.82 -4.63 19.51
C LEU A 211 0.69 -3.54 18.45
N ALA A 212 -0.42 -3.54 17.68
CA ALA A 212 -0.74 -2.46 16.74
C ALA A 212 -0.38 -1.11 17.35
N ILE A 213 0.71 -0.49 16.87
CA ILE A 213 1.00 0.89 17.20
C ILE A 213 -0.02 1.67 16.39
N ASP A 214 -1.17 1.93 16.99
CA ASP A 214 -2.09 2.94 16.51
C ASP A 214 -1.28 4.23 16.34
N PRO A 215 -1.07 4.71 15.09
CA PRO A 215 -0.30 5.92 14.82
C PRO A 215 -1.00 7.18 15.36
N PHE A 216 -2.20 7.04 15.92
CA PHE A 216 -3.00 8.07 16.59
C PHE A 216 -3.26 7.81 18.07
N THR A 217 -2.91 6.63 18.61
CA THR A 217 -2.67 6.52 20.05
C THR A 217 -1.40 7.32 20.23
N ARG A 218 -1.46 8.47 20.90
CA ARG A 218 -0.27 9.15 21.38
C ARG A 218 0.59 8.05 22.00
N ALA A 219 1.68 7.66 21.35
CA ALA A 219 2.52 6.62 21.86
C ALA A 219 3.07 7.16 23.19
N GLU A 220 2.44 6.75 24.29
CA GLU A 220 2.84 7.13 25.62
C GLU A 220 4.19 6.50 25.84
N GLY A 221 5.19 7.34 26.07
CA GLY A 221 6.57 6.91 26.07
C GLY A 221 7.53 8.06 25.87
N VAL A 222 8.80 7.71 25.73
CA VAL A 222 9.90 8.67 25.63
C VAL A 222 10.59 8.51 24.29
N GLN A 223 10.69 9.60 23.52
CA GLN A 223 11.46 9.59 22.28
C GLN A 223 12.94 9.43 22.59
N LEU A 224 13.58 8.42 22.02
CA LEU A 224 15.01 8.20 22.17
C LEU A 224 15.76 8.83 20.98
N THR A 225 16.66 9.73 21.31
CA THR A 225 17.61 10.33 20.37
C THR A 225 19.01 10.21 20.94
N GLY A 226 20.02 10.20 20.07
CA GLY A 226 21.38 10.19 20.57
C GLY A 226 22.43 10.53 19.55
N GLN A 227 23.67 10.50 20.01
CA GLN A 227 24.85 10.68 19.19
C GLN A 227 25.91 9.64 19.57
N VAL A 228 26.42 8.94 18.58
CA VAL A 228 27.54 8.01 18.71
C VAL A 228 28.80 8.68 18.20
N VAL A 229 29.84 8.72 19.04
CA VAL A 229 31.12 9.37 18.71
C VAL A 229 32.28 8.45 19.06
N ASP A 230 33.38 8.58 18.31
CA ASP A 230 34.65 7.94 18.62
C ASP A 230 35.19 8.55 19.93
N ALA A 231 35.55 7.70 20.88
CA ALA A 231 35.92 8.10 22.24
C ALA A 231 37.16 9.01 22.28
N ASP A 232 38.10 8.80 21.36
CA ASP A 232 39.38 9.49 21.29
C ASP A 232 39.27 10.81 20.53
N THR A 233 38.71 10.76 19.33
CA THR A 233 38.65 11.90 18.41
C THR A 233 37.43 12.79 18.62
N ARG A 234 36.40 12.28 19.32
CA ARG A 234 35.08 12.92 19.49
C ARG A 234 34.35 13.17 18.18
N ALA A 235 34.82 12.59 17.07
CA ALA A 235 34.14 12.65 15.79
C ALA A 235 32.90 11.75 15.82
N GLY A 236 31.81 12.19 15.18
CA GLY A 236 30.62 11.36 14.98
C GLY A 236 30.92 10.15 14.12
N ILE A 237 30.35 9.00 14.47
CA ILE A 237 30.49 7.77 13.70
C ILE A 237 29.23 7.60 12.86
N ALA A 238 29.36 7.72 11.55
CA ALA A 238 28.26 7.61 10.60
C ALA A 238 27.94 6.16 10.22
N ASP A 239 26.74 5.96 9.67
CA ASP A 239 26.29 4.69 9.09
C ASP A 239 26.33 3.49 10.06
N LEU A 240 26.33 3.75 11.36
CA LEU A 240 26.23 2.77 12.43
C LEU A 240 24.77 2.42 12.70
N THR A 241 24.48 1.14 12.89
CA THR A 241 23.16 0.66 13.33
C THR A 241 23.11 0.53 14.86
N VAL A 242 22.20 1.28 15.47
CA VAL A 242 21.78 1.14 16.85
C VAL A 242 20.59 0.18 16.88
N ILE A 243 20.74 -0.92 17.60
CA ILE A 243 19.71 -1.96 17.72
C ILE A 243 19.09 -1.86 19.10
N ILE A 244 17.76 -1.72 19.14
CA ILE A 244 16.98 -1.79 20.37
C ILE A 244 16.23 -3.11 20.33
N ILE A 245 16.56 -3.96 21.29
CA ILE A 245 16.01 -5.29 21.49
C ILE A 245 14.79 -5.15 22.42
N SER A 246 13.74 -5.91 22.14
CA SER A 246 12.49 -5.86 22.90
C SER A 246 12.68 -6.34 24.34
N ASP A 247 11.69 -6.04 25.18
CA ASP A 247 11.71 -6.29 26.62
C ASP A 247 11.68 -7.78 27.03
N GLN A 248 11.58 -8.67 26.05
CA GLN A 248 11.60 -10.11 26.23
C GLN A 248 12.99 -10.73 26.08
N PHE A 249 13.99 -9.97 25.61
CA PHE A 249 15.32 -10.50 25.29
C PHE A 249 16.45 -9.63 25.83
N SER A 250 17.50 -10.27 26.35
CA SER A 250 18.77 -9.61 26.65
C SER A 250 19.66 -9.54 25.40
N VAL A 251 20.77 -8.79 25.48
CA VAL A 251 21.81 -8.83 24.44
C VAL A 251 22.42 -10.23 24.30
N GLU A 252 22.47 -11.04 25.36
CA GLU A 252 22.96 -12.42 25.29
C GLU A 252 22.00 -13.34 24.51
N ASP A 253 20.69 -13.10 24.61
CA ASP A 253 19.65 -13.84 23.89
C ASP A 253 19.49 -13.40 22.43
N TYR A 254 20.16 -12.31 22.03
CA TYR A 254 20.01 -11.71 20.72
C TYR A 254 20.71 -12.53 19.63
N THR A 255 19.92 -13.10 18.74
CA THR A 255 20.34 -13.94 17.61
C THR A 255 20.20 -13.24 16.26
N ALA A 256 19.97 -11.92 16.27
CA ALA A 256 19.71 -11.11 15.08
C ALA A 256 18.45 -11.51 14.29
N GLN A 257 17.47 -12.08 14.99
CA GLN A 257 16.13 -12.30 14.44
C GLN A 257 15.29 -11.01 14.55
N LEU A 258 14.46 -10.75 13.54
CA LEU A 258 13.69 -9.50 13.43
C LEU A 258 12.64 -9.35 14.54
N ASP A 259 12.09 -10.46 15.03
CA ASP A 259 11.11 -10.53 16.13
C ASP A 259 11.71 -10.14 17.50
N GLN A 260 13.03 -10.20 17.65
CA GLN A 260 13.74 -9.73 18.85
C GLN A 260 13.99 -8.21 18.83
N VAL A 261 13.80 -7.55 17.69
CA VAL A 261 14.13 -6.12 17.52
C VAL A 261 12.89 -5.27 17.79
N TYR A 262 12.97 -4.42 18.80
CA TYR A 262 11.96 -3.40 19.07
C TYR A 262 12.01 -2.25 18.05
N ALA A 263 13.22 -1.74 17.80
CA ALA A 263 13.46 -0.67 16.84
C ALA A 263 14.92 -0.63 16.38
N LEU A 264 15.16 -0.01 15.23
CA LEU A 264 16.49 0.26 14.68
C LEU A 264 16.66 1.76 14.45
N ALA A 265 17.88 2.25 14.59
CA ALA A 265 18.23 3.59 14.14
C ALA A 265 19.61 3.59 13.48
N THR A 266 19.76 4.31 12.38
CA THR A 266 21.06 4.50 11.74
C THR A 266 21.58 5.89 12.00
N THR A 267 22.86 6.00 12.38
CA THR A 267 23.50 7.28 12.64
C THR A 267 23.77 8.06 11.36
N ASP A 268 23.51 9.37 11.38
CA ASP A 268 23.87 10.30 10.30
C ASP A 268 25.38 10.57 10.22
N ARG A 269 25.80 11.42 9.27
CA ARG A 269 27.19 11.85 9.08
C ARG A 269 27.88 12.48 10.31
N ASN A 270 27.11 12.91 11.31
CA ASN A 270 27.60 13.48 12.57
C ASN A 270 27.44 12.49 13.74
N GLY A 271 27.11 11.23 13.46
CA GLY A 271 26.86 10.20 14.45
C GLY A 271 25.50 10.29 15.14
N ARG A 272 24.58 11.15 14.68
CA ARG A 272 23.28 11.36 15.35
C ARG A 272 22.26 10.35 14.88
N PHE A 273 21.47 9.83 15.80
CA PHE A 273 20.37 8.92 15.49
C PHE A 273 19.12 9.33 16.24
N GLN A 274 17.98 8.92 15.70
CA GLN A 274 16.68 9.00 16.34
C GLN A 274 15.95 7.70 16.09
N VAL A 275 15.34 7.16 17.14
CA VAL A 275 14.48 5.99 17.04
C VAL A 275 13.14 6.42 16.46
N ASP A 276 12.59 5.63 15.54
CA ASP A 276 11.36 5.96 14.82
C ASP A 276 10.07 5.80 15.66
N ARG A 277 10.19 5.23 16.86
CA ARG A 277 9.12 5.03 17.84
C ARG A 277 9.59 5.31 19.28
N PRO A 278 8.73 5.85 20.15
CA PRO A 278 9.10 6.14 21.54
C PRO A 278 9.15 4.86 22.39
N LEU A 279 10.12 4.79 23.30
CA LEU A 279 10.22 3.71 24.29
C LEU A 279 9.01 3.75 25.24
N GLN A 280 8.40 2.60 25.49
CA GLN A 280 7.25 2.50 26.40
C GLN A 280 7.69 2.61 27.86
N PHE A 281 6.80 3.15 28.71
CA PHE A 281 7.08 3.26 30.13
C PHE A 281 7.19 1.90 30.79
N ASP A 282 8.13 1.79 31.74
CA ASP A 282 8.35 0.63 32.60
C ASP A 282 8.66 -0.68 31.84
N ALA A 283 9.01 -0.60 30.56
CA ALA A 283 9.46 -1.71 29.73
C ALA A 283 11.02 -1.77 29.71
N PRO A 284 11.64 -2.92 30.05
CA PRO A 284 13.09 -3.07 30.10
C PRO A 284 13.71 -3.42 28.75
N TYR A 285 14.16 -2.43 27.98
CA TYR A 285 14.79 -2.68 26.67
C TYR A 285 16.26 -3.07 26.79
N SER A 286 16.78 -3.77 25.77
CA SER A 286 18.22 -4.01 25.64
C SER A 286 18.77 -3.26 24.42
N LEU A 287 19.97 -2.71 24.50
CA LEU A 287 20.62 -1.93 23.44
C LEU A 287 21.90 -2.63 23.02
N LEU A 288 22.07 -2.77 21.70
CA LEU A 288 23.30 -3.23 21.08
C LEU A 288 23.76 -2.21 20.04
N ILE A 289 24.97 -1.70 20.24
CA ILE A 289 25.61 -0.73 19.34
C ILE A 289 26.90 -1.35 18.87
N ALA A 290 26.98 -1.61 17.57
CA ALA A 290 28.15 -2.22 16.94
C ALA A 290 28.53 -1.45 15.67
N ALA A 291 29.83 -1.26 15.48
CA ALA A 291 30.40 -0.77 14.23
C ALA A 291 31.74 -1.43 13.96
N ASP A 292 32.04 -1.58 12.67
CA ASP A 292 33.29 -2.16 12.21
C ASP A 292 34.49 -1.37 12.79
N GLY A 293 35.42 -2.10 13.43
CA GLY A 293 36.61 -1.51 14.04
C GLY A 293 36.38 -0.88 15.42
N TYR A 294 35.20 -1.02 16.02
CA TYR A 294 34.90 -0.57 17.39
C TYR A 294 34.45 -1.74 18.27
N LEU A 295 34.73 -1.64 19.56
CA LEU A 295 34.18 -2.55 20.56
C LEU A 295 32.66 -2.32 20.67
N PRO A 296 31.84 -3.39 20.60
CA PRO A 296 30.40 -3.25 20.73
C PRO A 296 30.03 -2.84 22.17
N ILE A 297 28.96 -2.05 22.30
CA ILE A 297 28.38 -1.69 23.59
C ILE A 297 27.05 -2.45 23.75
N PRO A 298 27.00 -3.46 24.62
CA PRO A 298 25.76 -4.05 25.10
C PRO A 298 25.26 -3.28 26.34
N ALA A 299 23.93 -3.12 26.46
CA ALA A 299 23.29 -2.64 27.68
C ALA A 299 21.90 -3.25 27.83
N ASP A 300 21.66 -3.98 28.92
CA ASP A 300 20.35 -4.56 29.24
C ASP A 300 19.59 -3.69 30.25
N GLY A 301 18.26 -3.79 30.25
CA GLY A 301 17.39 -3.16 31.26
C GLY A 301 17.27 -1.64 31.16
N VAL A 302 17.35 -1.09 29.94
CA VAL A 302 17.09 0.32 29.68
C VAL A 302 15.59 0.59 29.78
N GLU A 303 15.18 1.14 30.93
CA GLU A 303 13.80 1.50 31.23
C GLU A 303 13.59 3.01 31.17
N VAL A 304 12.40 3.43 30.75
CA VAL A 304 11.95 4.83 30.84
C VAL A 304 10.68 4.93 31.67
N THR A 305 10.48 6.04 32.37
CA THR A 305 9.28 6.28 33.18
C THR A 305 8.60 7.57 32.74
N ALA A 306 7.40 7.85 33.26
CA ALA A 306 6.72 9.12 33.04
C ALA A 306 7.52 10.36 33.52
N THR A 307 8.58 10.18 34.32
CA THR A 307 9.47 11.25 34.78
C THR A 307 10.75 11.39 33.98
N THR A 308 11.03 10.45 33.07
CA THR A 308 12.21 10.50 32.19
C THR A 308 12.09 11.67 31.22
N PRO A 309 13.16 12.47 31.01
CA PRO A 309 13.15 13.55 30.02
C PRO A 309 12.74 13.06 28.63
N ASN A 310 11.89 13.82 27.93
CA ASN A 310 11.43 13.52 26.57
C ASN A 310 11.74 14.69 25.63
N PRO A 311 12.65 14.53 24.65
CA PRO A 311 13.36 13.29 24.31
C PRO A 311 14.41 12.89 25.36
N LEU A 312 14.61 11.58 25.51
CA LEU A 312 15.79 11.03 26.16
C LEU A 312 16.95 11.19 25.17
N VAL A 313 17.97 11.93 25.59
CA VAL A 313 19.14 12.21 24.77
C VAL A 313 20.33 11.44 25.31
N MET A 314 20.90 10.55 24.51
CA MET A 314 22.09 9.77 24.87
C MET A 314 23.31 10.21 24.08
N THR A 315 24.47 10.27 24.73
CA THR A 315 25.78 10.36 24.04
C THR A 315 26.56 9.11 24.33
N ILE A 316 27.01 8.43 23.27
CA ILE A 316 27.58 7.10 23.34
C ILE A 316 28.99 7.17 22.76
N TYR A 317 29.97 6.69 23.52
CA TYR A 317 31.38 6.75 23.17
C TYR A 317 31.87 5.36 22.79
N LEU A 318 32.23 5.16 21.52
CA LEU A 318 32.81 3.90 21.05
C LEU A 318 34.32 3.95 21.10
N THR A 319 34.92 2.89 21.64
CA THR A 319 36.38 2.71 21.68
C THR A 319 36.79 1.80 20.53
N ARG A 320 37.86 2.14 19.81
CA ARG A 320 38.38 1.30 18.73
C ARG A 320 38.86 -0.05 19.27
N GLY A 321 38.53 -1.11 18.53
CA GLY A 321 38.92 -2.49 18.82
C GLY A 321 40.25 -2.88 18.19
#